data_AF-A0A846HLK0-F1
#
_entry.id   AF-A0A846HLK0-F1
#
_cell.length_a   1.000
_cell.length_b   1.000
_cell.length_c   1.000
_cell.angle_alpha   90.00
_cell.angle_beta   90.00
_cell.angle_gamma   90.00
#
_symmetry.space_group_name_H-M   'P 1'
#
loop_
_entity.id
_entity.type
_entity.pdbx_description
1 polymer ?
#
loop_
_entity_poly.entity_id
_entity_poly.type
_entity_poly.pdbx_seq_one_letter_code
_entity_poly.pdbx_strand_id
1 'polypeptide(L)'
;MRGLTVCVLLLAAGNAAAFKCMPIYGNWCGIDHPSRGWPPPVDAFDAACMRHDLCTTQPGSDTPCDIAFVGELRSLAAQLGYLPRPLQWAEYVIRLKSGGPWGGMPMPTPGDAMGVMSSLAAPCW
;
A
#
# COMPACT_ATOMS: atom_id res chain seq x y z
N MET A 1 -4.73 7.03 46.02
CA MET A 1 -4.91 7.44 44.60
C MET A 1 -3.56 7.51 43.88
N ARG A 2 -2.86 6.38 43.70
CA ARG A 2 -1.53 6.31 43.03
C ARG A 2 -1.42 5.14 42.02
N GLY A 3 -2.55 4.60 41.57
CA GLY A 3 -2.59 3.44 40.65
C GLY A 3 -3.06 3.77 39.23
N LEU A 4 -3.67 4.95 39.01
CA LEU A 4 -4.30 5.27 37.72
C LEU A 4 -3.31 5.69 36.63
N THR A 5 -2.17 6.27 37.02
CA THR A 5 -1.22 6.88 36.08
C THR A 5 -0.38 5.87 35.29
N VAL A 6 -0.17 4.66 35.83
CA VAL A 6 0.63 3.61 35.16
C VAL A 6 -0.16 2.92 34.04
N CYS A 7 -1.48 2.74 34.20
CA CYS A 7 -2.33 2.14 33.18
C CYS A 7 -2.43 2.99 31.90
N VAL A 8 -2.40 4.32 32.02
CA VAL A 8 -2.54 5.23 30.86
C VAL A 8 -1.28 5.20 29.98
N LEU A 9 -0.09 5.00 30.56
CA LEU A 9 1.16 4.92 29.80
C LEU A 9 1.34 3.59 29.06
N LEU A 10 0.76 2.49 29.57
CA LEU A 10 0.80 1.18 28.90
C LEU A 10 -0.13 1.10 27.68
N LEU A 11 -1.19 1.91 27.62
CA LEU A 11 -2.12 1.95 26.48
C LEU A 11 -1.58 2.78 25.29
N ALA A 12 -0.65 3.72 25.54
CA ALA A 12 -0.10 4.57 24.49
C ALA A 12 0.97 3.88 23.60
N ALA A 13 1.55 2.76 24.07
CA ALA A 13 2.61 2.05 23.35
C ALA A 13 2.08 1.13 22.22
N GLY A 14 0.77 0.88 22.15
CA GLY A 14 0.17 -0.04 21.17
C GLY A 14 0.03 0.52 19.75
N ASN A 15 0.08 1.85 19.57
CA ASN A 15 -0.29 2.47 18.29
C ASN A 15 0.89 2.77 17.35
N ALA A 16 2.12 2.79 17.86
CA ALA A 16 3.31 3.07 17.04
C ALA A 16 3.84 1.82 16.30
N ALA A 17 3.37 0.63 16.65
CA ALA A 17 3.80 -0.63 16.02
C ALA A 17 2.99 -1.00 14.78
N ALA A 18 1.78 -0.46 14.60
CA ALA A 18 0.90 -0.80 13.47
C ALA A 18 1.37 -0.24 12.11
N PHE A 19 2.33 0.69 12.09
CA PHE A 19 2.91 1.26 10.87
C PHE A 19 4.32 0.75 10.56
N LYS A 20 4.83 -0.23 11.30
CA LYS A 20 6.26 -0.59 11.23
C LYS A 20 6.62 -1.48 10.03
N CYS A 21 5.65 -2.16 9.42
CA CYS A 21 5.82 -2.84 8.13
C CYS A 21 5.22 -1.96 7.02
N MET A 22 5.84 -0.81 6.74
CA MET A 22 5.55 -0.06 5.51
C MET A 22 5.68 -1.05 4.34
N PRO A 23 4.68 -1.16 3.43
CA PRO A 23 4.64 -2.22 2.43
C PRO A 23 5.69 -2.01 1.34
N ILE A 24 6.94 -2.29 1.68
CA ILE A 24 8.06 -2.31 0.76
C ILE A 24 8.03 -3.67 0.05
N TYR A 25 8.09 -3.64 -1.27
CA TYR A 25 8.14 -4.83 -2.11
C TYR A 25 9.08 -4.58 -3.29
N GLY A 26 10.01 -5.50 -3.51
CA GLY A 26 10.99 -5.35 -4.58
C GLY A 26 11.85 -4.10 -4.43
N ASN A 27 12.18 -3.48 -5.57
CA ASN A 27 13.04 -2.30 -5.63
C ASN A 27 12.24 -0.98 -5.67
N TRP A 28 11.00 -1.02 -6.18
CA TRP A 28 10.19 0.16 -6.51
C TRP A 28 8.99 0.35 -5.59
N CYS A 29 8.31 -0.73 -5.19
CA CYS A 29 7.10 -0.56 -4.39
C CYS A 29 7.44 -0.11 -2.97
N GLY A 30 7.03 1.11 -2.60
CA GLY A 30 7.13 1.61 -1.23
C GLY A 30 7.29 3.12 -1.20
N ILE A 31 6.96 3.72 -0.05
CA ILE A 31 7.27 5.14 0.17
C ILE A 31 8.79 5.31 0.18
N ASP A 32 9.28 6.34 -0.52
CA ASP A 32 10.70 6.65 -0.71
C ASP A 32 11.51 5.57 -1.46
N HIS A 33 10.84 4.68 -2.20
CA HIS A 33 11.47 3.73 -3.12
C HIS A 33 11.37 4.21 -4.59
N PRO A 34 12.37 3.90 -5.44
CA PRO A 34 13.67 3.32 -5.08
C PRO A 34 14.52 4.34 -4.31
N SER A 35 15.15 3.89 -3.22
CA SER A 35 15.95 4.78 -2.36
C SER A 35 17.27 5.24 -2.99
N ARG A 36 17.67 4.64 -4.13
CA ARG A 36 18.85 5.03 -4.90
C ARG A 36 18.77 4.56 -6.35
N GLY A 37 19.04 5.47 -7.29
CA GLY A 37 19.23 5.14 -8.69
C GLY A 37 17.97 4.62 -9.38
N TRP A 38 18.17 3.79 -10.41
CA TRP A 38 17.11 3.24 -11.26
C TRP A 38 17.28 1.71 -11.37
N PRO A 39 17.11 0.98 -10.26
CA PRO A 39 17.33 -0.46 -10.26
C PRO A 39 16.32 -1.18 -11.18
N PRO A 40 16.69 -2.31 -11.80
CA PRO A 40 15.71 -3.10 -12.55
C PRO A 40 14.62 -3.63 -11.61
N PRO A 41 13.35 -3.69 -12.04
CA PRO A 41 12.30 -4.30 -11.23
C PRO A 41 12.57 -5.80 -11.04
N VAL A 42 12.27 -6.32 -9.85
CA VAL A 42 12.53 -7.73 -9.49
C VAL A 42 11.53 -8.71 -10.09
N ASP A 43 10.32 -8.25 -10.39
CA ASP A 43 9.26 -9.01 -11.04
C ASP A 43 8.21 -8.09 -11.71
N ALA A 44 7.11 -8.68 -12.19
CA ALA A 44 6.04 -7.95 -12.87
C ALA A 44 5.28 -6.96 -11.95
N PHE A 45 5.15 -7.28 -10.66
CA PHE A 45 4.50 -6.41 -9.68
C PHE A 45 5.38 -5.21 -9.34
N ASP A 46 6.67 -5.45 -9.13
CA ASP A 46 7.66 -4.40 -8.91
C ASP A 46 7.78 -3.48 -10.14
N ALA A 47 7.66 -4.04 -11.34
CA ALA A 47 7.60 -3.27 -12.58
C ALA A 47 6.34 -2.39 -12.68
N ALA A 48 5.22 -2.80 -12.08
CA ALA A 48 4.02 -1.98 -12.01
C ALA A 48 4.22 -0.76 -11.08
N CYS A 49 4.88 -0.96 -9.95
CA CYS A 49 5.27 0.13 -9.06
C CYS A 49 6.22 1.11 -9.75
N MET A 50 7.23 0.60 -10.46
CA MET A 50 8.13 1.43 -11.27
C MET A 50 7.37 2.35 -12.25
N ARG A 51 6.36 1.82 -12.95
CA ARG A 51 5.53 2.61 -13.88
C ARG A 51 4.67 3.64 -13.15
N HIS A 52 4.15 3.32 -11.97
CA HIS A 52 3.36 4.24 -11.15
C HIS A 52 4.21 5.39 -10.62
N ASP A 53 5.39 5.10 -10.06
CA ASP A 53 6.32 6.12 -9.56
C ASP A 53 6.75 7.05 -10.70
N LEU A 54 7.09 6.49 -11.87
CA LEU A 54 7.41 7.27 -13.06
C LEU A 54 6.24 8.15 -13.52
N CYS A 55 5.01 7.65 -13.46
CA CYS A 55 3.83 8.40 -13.87
C CYS A 55 3.55 9.58 -12.94
N THR A 56 3.66 9.39 -11.62
CA THR A 56 3.37 10.41 -10.59
C THR A 56 4.42 11.52 -10.53
N THR A 57 5.56 11.37 -11.21
CA THR A 57 6.54 12.47 -11.38
C THR A 57 6.05 13.57 -12.33
N GLN A 58 5.02 13.30 -13.13
CA GLN A 58 4.48 14.27 -14.09
C GLN A 58 3.61 15.32 -13.38
N PRO A 59 3.61 16.58 -13.84
CA PRO A 59 2.74 17.61 -13.25
C PRO A 59 1.26 17.29 -13.52
N GLY A 60 0.42 17.40 -12.49
CA GLY A 60 -1.02 17.22 -12.61
C GLY A 60 -1.63 16.40 -11.48
N SER A 61 -2.79 15.81 -11.74
CA SER A 61 -3.41 14.86 -10.81
C SER A 61 -2.82 13.47 -10.99
N ASP A 62 -2.55 12.78 -9.88
CA ASP A 62 -2.12 11.38 -9.87
C ASP A 62 -3.25 10.41 -10.21
N THR A 63 -4.52 10.83 -10.21
CA THR A 63 -5.67 9.94 -10.37
C THR A 63 -5.57 9.02 -11.60
N PRO A 64 -5.14 9.48 -12.80
CA PRO A 64 -4.94 8.59 -13.94
C PRO A 64 -3.83 7.54 -13.70
N CYS A 65 -2.73 7.91 -13.03
CA CYS A 65 -1.65 6.99 -12.66
C CYS A 65 -2.15 5.94 -11.66
N ASP A 66 -2.89 6.37 -10.65
CA ASP A 66 -3.51 5.53 -9.63
C ASP A 66 -4.48 4.50 -10.23
N ILE A 67 -5.34 4.94 -11.16
CA ILE A 67 -6.27 4.06 -11.90
C ILE A 67 -5.50 3.02 -12.71
N ALA A 68 -4.49 3.45 -13.47
CA ALA A 68 -3.69 2.55 -14.30
C ALA A 68 -2.95 1.51 -13.46
N PHE A 69 -2.36 1.94 -12.34
CA PHE A 69 -1.65 1.07 -11.40
C PHE A 69 -2.57 0.01 -10.78
N VAL A 70 -3.73 0.41 -10.25
CA VAL A 70 -4.69 -0.54 -9.66
C VAL A 70 -5.21 -1.52 -10.73
N GLY A 71 -5.49 -1.05 -11.94
CA GLY A 71 -5.88 -1.91 -13.06
C GLY A 71 -4.82 -2.95 -13.39
N GLU A 72 -3.56 -2.53 -13.40
CA GLU A 72 -2.42 -3.41 -13.64
C GLU A 72 -2.21 -4.45 -12.54
N LEU A 73 -2.23 -4.05 -11.26
CA LEU A 73 -2.13 -4.99 -10.13
C LEU A 73 -3.20 -6.07 -10.20
N ARG A 74 -4.43 -5.71 -10.52
CA ARG A 74 -5.55 -6.67 -10.63
C ARG A 74 -5.39 -7.61 -11.82
N SER A 75 -4.88 -7.11 -12.94
CA SER A 75 -4.56 -7.94 -14.11
C SER A 75 -3.48 -8.96 -13.78
N LEU A 76 -2.39 -8.53 -13.14
CA LEU A 76 -1.31 -9.42 -12.70
C LEU A 76 -1.80 -10.45 -11.67
N ALA A 77 -2.61 -10.02 -10.70
CA ALA A 77 -3.18 -10.93 -9.70
C ALA A 77 -4.11 -11.98 -10.33
N ALA A 78 -4.89 -11.60 -11.35
CA ALA A 78 -5.72 -12.54 -12.10
C ALA A 78 -4.88 -13.55 -12.91
N GLN A 79 -3.73 -13.14 -13.45
CA GLN A 79 -2.82 -14.00 -14.20
C GLN A 79 -2.04 -14.98 -13.31
N LEU A 80 -1.57 -14.50 -12.14
CA LEU A 80 -0.67 -15.25 -11.26
C LEU A 80 -1.41 -15.97 -10.12
N GLY A 81 -2.68 -15.65 -9.90
CA GLY A 81 -3.51 -16.27 -8.86
C GLY A 81 -3.25 -15.73 -7.44
N TYR A 82 -2.46 -14.67 -7.29
CA TYR A 82 -2.23 -14.01 -6.00
C TYR A 82 -1.84 -12.53 -6.18
N LEU A 83 -2.06 -11.71 -5.15
CA LEU A 83 -1.54 -10.35 -5.01
C LEU A 83 -0.64 -10.29 -3.76
N PRO A 84 0.65 -9.88 -3.86
CA PRO A 84 1.52 -9.74 -2.70
C PRO A 84 0.86 -8.90 -1.60
N ARG A 85 0.99 -9.31 -0.33
CA ARG A 85 0.40 -8.60 0.81
C ARG A 85 0.74 -7.09 0.84
N PRO A 86 2.00 -6.67 0.61
CA PRO A 86 2.33 -5.25 0.50
C PRO A 86 1.48 -4.49 -0.54
N LEU A 87 1.14 -5.15 -1.65
CA LEU A 87 0.37 -4.56 -2.74
C LEU A 87 -1.13 -4.58 -2.50
N GLN A 88 -1.64 -5.47 -1.63
CA GLN A 88 -3.03 -5.39 -1.14
C GLN A 88 -3.26 -4.10 -0.34
N TRP A 89 -2.28 -3.69 0.47
CA TRP A 89 -2.32 -2.39 1.16
C TRP A 89 -2.26 -1.23 0.16
N ALA A 90 -1.35 -1.29 -0.81
CA ALA A 90 -1.21 -0.23 -1.81
C ALA A 90 -2.50 -0.06 -2.62
N GLU A 91 -3.08 -1.15 -3.13
CA GLU A 91 -4.35 -1.11 -3.86
C GLU A 91 -5.47 -0.46 -3.02
N TYR A 92 -5.60 -0.87 -1.75
CA TYR A 92 -6.63 -0.34 -0.87
C TYR A 92 -6.51 1.16 -0.64
N VAL A 93 -5.31 1.63 -0.27
CA VAL A 93 -5.06 3.06 0.00
C VAL A 93 -5.24 3.89 -1.27
N ILE A 94 -4.78 3.40 -2.41
CA ILE A 94 -4.93 4.11 -3.69
C ILE A 94 -6.40 4.17 -4.11
N ARG A 95 -7.18 3.11 -3.91
CA ARG A 95 -8.64 3.13 -4.13
C ARG A 95 -9.38 4.03 -3.14
N LEU A 96 -8.85 4.31 -1.96
CA LEU A 96 -9.39 5.35 -1.07
C LEU A 96 -9.04 6.76 -1.55
N LYS A 97 -7.78 6.99 -1.96
CA LYS A 97 -7.28 8.28 -2.48
C LYS A 97 -8.02 8.69 -3.76
N SER A 98 -8.17 7.75 -4.67
CA SER A 98 -8.59 7.96 -6.05
C SER A 98 -9.90 7.23 -6.39
N GLY A 99 -10.69 6.81 -5.39
CA GLY A 99 -12.00 6.17 -5.59
C GLY A 99 -13.19 7.05 -5.21
N GLY A 100 -14.38 6.46 -5.32
CA GLY A 100 -15.65 7.10 -4.97
C GLY A 100 -16.30 7.85 -6.14
N PRO A 101 -17.37 8.63 -5.89
CA PRO A 101 -18.18 9.26 -6.94
C PRO A 101 -17.40 10.19 -7.88
N TRP A 102 -16.23 10.65 -7.44
CA TRP A 102 -15.41 11.66 -8.13
C TRP A 102 -14.04 11.13 -8.60
N GLY A 103 -13.60 9.96 -8.10
CA GLY A 103 -12.27 9.40 -8.37
C GLY A 103 -12.20 8.39 -9.52
N GLY A 104 -13.34 7.87 -9.97
CA GLY A 104 -13.40 6.94 -11.11
C GLY A 104 -13.00 5.49 -10.81
N MET A 105 -12.50 5.19 -9.59
CA MET A 105 -12.29 3.82 -9.12
C MET A 105 -13.39 3.32 -8.18
N PRO A 106 -13.72 2.01 -8.22
CA PRO A 106 -14.61 1.40 -7.23
C PRO A 106 -13.99 1.47 -5.84
N MET A 107 -14.78 1.90 -4.85
CA MET A 107 -14.35 1.91 -3.45
C MET A 107 -13.92 0.51 -2.99
N PRO A 108 -12.93 0.40 -2.08
CA PRO A 108 -12.57 -0.87 -1.47
C PRO A 108 -13.77 -1.56 -0.84
N THR A 109 -13.86 -2.87 -1.01
CA THR A 109 -14.87 -3.69 -0.35
C THR A 109 -14.44 -4.03 1.09
N PRO A 110 -15.35 -4.49 1.95
CA PRO A 110 -14.96 -5.03 3.26
C PRO A 110 -13.95 -6.19 3.17
N GLY A 111 -13.96 -6.97 2.07
CA GLY A 111 -12.96 -8.02 1.82
C GLY A 111 -11.56 -7.46 1.60
N ASP A 112 -11.45 -6.36 0.85
CA ASP A 112 -10.18 -5.66 0.61
C ASP A 112 -9.60 -5.13 1.93
N ALA A 113 -10.46 -4.63 2.83
CA ALA A 113 -10.05 -4.17 4.17
C ALA A 113 -9.47 -5.32 5.02
N MET A 114 -10.00 -6.55 4.91
CA MET A 114 -9.42 -7.70 5.61
C MET A 114 -8.02 -8.04 5.09
N GLY A 115 -7.75 -7.90 3.79
CA GLY A 115 -6.40 -8.06 3.22
C GLY A 115 -5.40 -7.03 3.78
N VAL A 116 -5.84 -5.78 3.94
CA VAL A 116 -5.07 -4.74 4.62
C VAL A 116 -4.80 -5.08 6.08
N MET A 117 -5.83 -5.50 6.83
CA MET A 117 -5.66 -5.88 8.24
C MET A 117 -4.74 -7.09 8.40
N SER A 118 -4.78 -8.05 7.46
CA SER A 118 -3.83 -9.16 7.42
C SER A 118 -2.40 -8.68 7.18
N SER A 119 -2.22 -7.62 6.39
CA SER A 119 -0.90 -7.02 6.14
C SER A 119 -0.39 -6.22 7.34
N LEU A 120 -1.26 -5.50 8.04
CA LEU A 120 -0.93 -4.76 9.28
C LEU A 120 -0.66 -5.68 10.48
N ALA A 121 -1.33 -6.83 10.53
CA ALA A 121 -1.14 -7.84 11.55
C ALA A 121 0.00 -8.83 11.21
N ALA A 122 0.51 -8.80 9.98
CA ALA A 122 1.64 -9.63 9.58
C ALA A 122 2.92 -9.11 10.26
N PRO A 123 3.69 -9.99 10.90
CA PRO A 123 4.96 -9.58 11.44
C PRO A 123 5.97 -9.21 10.35
N CYS A 124 6.85 -8.23 10.62
CA CYS A 124 7.82 -7.71 9.66
C CYS A 124 9.09 -8.58 9.49
N TRP A 125 9.02 -9.90 9.74
CA TRP A 125 10.17 -10.81 9.72
C TRP A 125 10.07 -11.91 8.67
#